data_AF-A0A1M7GZZ0-F1
#
_entry.id   AF-A0A1M7GZZ0-F1
#
_cell.length_a   1.000
_cell.length_b   1.000
_cell.length_c   1.000
_cell.angle_alpha   90.00
_cell.angle_beta   90.00
_cell.angle_gamma   90.00
#
_symmetry.space_group_name_H-M   'P 1'
#
loop_
_entity.id
_entity.type
_entity.pdbx_description
1 polymer ?
#
loop_
_entity_poly.entity_id
_entity_poly.type
_entity_poly.pdbx_seq_one_letter_code
_entity_poly.pdbx_strand_id
1 'polypeptide(L)'
;MNKGKGALVISKIIEKIQLFFGVIFTFTFSYSTITFIIDRGALNEIILAIVMTGLGIWLIILSKKRKKLISDFKTYVARLSTDPTGSIENLALGLGASQDVVTRNLQQMIIKKYFVNAYIDSENNRIVLAHVGGQMNNTSNTMQTASNPYMNNQNAKDMEYVSVTCKNCGGINKITNGKVGECEYCGSPINR
;
A
#
# COMPACT_ATOMS: atom_id res chain seq x y z
N MET A 1 -10.97 3.96 13.51
CA MET A 1 -9.58 3.83 13.03
C MET A 1 -9.60 3.53 11.55
N ASN A 2 -8.94 4.38 10.75
CA ASN A 2 -8.97 4.24 9.29
C ASN A 2 -8.13 3.02 8.92
N LYS A 3 -8.82 1.96 8.46
CA LYS A 3 -8.29 0.58 8.45
C LYS A 3 -6.97 0.45 7.69
N GLY A 4 -6.78 1.22 6.61
CA GLY A 4 -5.55 1.21 5.82
C GLY A 4 -4.37 1.98 6.41
N LYS A 5 -4.60 3.17 6.97
CA LYS A 5 -3.59 3.92 7.70
C LYS A 5 -2.99 3.07 8.82
N GLY A 6 -3.86 2.43 9.62
CA GLY A 6 -3.46 1.54 10.70
C GLY A 6 -2.60 0.39 10.20
N ALA A 7 -3.04 -0.32 9.17
CA ALA A 7 -2.31 -1.44 8.57
C ALA A 7 -0.91 -1.05 8.06
N LEU A 8 -0.80 0.11 7.41
CA LEU A 8 0.49 0.61 6.89
C LEU A 8 1.44 0.99 8.03
N VAL A 9 0.97 1.68 9.07
CA VAL A 9 1.78 2.06 10.23
C VAL A 9 2.25 0.82 11.00
N ILE A 10 1.35 -0.11 11.28
CA ILE A 10 1.68 -1.39 11.95
C ILE A 10 2.72 -2.15 11.14
N SER A 11 2.57 -2.22 9.82
CA SER A 11 3.51 -2.94 8.95
C SER A 11 4.90 -2.30 8.93
N LYS A 12 4.99 -0.96 9.00
CA LYS A 12 6.28 -0.25 9.16
C LYS A 12 6.92 -0.54 10.51
N ILE A 13 6.15 -0.54 11.59
CA ILE A 13 6.66 -0.86 12.94
C ILE A 13 7.19 -2.30 12.98
N ILE A 14 6.42 -3.27 12.48
CA ILE A 14 6.82 -4.67 12.41
C ILE A 14 8.10 -4.83 11.56
N GLU A 15 8.21 -4.14 10.42
CA GLU A 15 9.42 -4.15 9.58
C GLU A 15 10.68 -3.74 10.37
N LYS A 16 10.59 -2.66 11.15
CA LYS A 16 11.71 -2.18 11.99
C LYS A 16 12.05 -3.13 13.11
N ILE A 17 11.04 -3.64 13.82
CA ILE A 17 11.22 -4.59 14.93
C ILE A 17 11.87 -5.88 14.40
N GLN A 18 11.36 -6.44 13.29
CA GLN A 18 11.91 -7.65 12.69
C GLN A 18 13.35 -7.46 12.21
N LEU A 19 13.68 -6.29 11.65
CA LEU A 19 15.06 -5.99 11.25
C LEU A 19 15.98 -5.93 12.47
N PHE A 20 15.57 -5.22 13.52
CA PHE A 20 16.36 -5.04 14.73
C PHE A 20 16.68 -6.38 15.40
N PHE A 21 15.66 -7.21 15.68
CA PHE A 21 15.87 -8.53 16.27
C PHE A 21 16.61 -9.48 15.32
N GLY A 22 16.33 -9.45 14.02
CA GLY A 22 17.02 -10.28 13.04
C GLY A 22 18.51 -9.97 12.98
N VAL A 23 18.89 -8.69 13.00
CA VAL A 23 20.31 -8.26 13.06
C VAL A 23 20.95 -8.70 14.37
N ILE A 24 20.31 -8.45 15.52
CA ILE A 24 20.84 -8.87 16.82
C ILE A 24 21.09 -10.37 16.85
N PHE A 25 20.09 -11.19 16.51
CA PHE A 25 20.22 -12.64 16.54
C PHE A 25 21.30 -13.13 15.59
N THR A 26 21.36 -12.58 14.38
CA THR A 26 22.39 -12.97 13.42
C THR A 26 23.78 -12.65 13.96
N PHE A 27 24.02 -11.45 14.51
CA PHE A 27 25.34 -11.08 15.04
C PHE A 27 25.71 -11.88 16.28
N THR A 28 24.82 -12.00 17.27
CA THR A 28 25.11 -12.68 18.54
C THR A 28 25.36 -14.17 18.33
N PHE A 29 24.47 -14.86 17.60
CA PHE A 29 24.60 -16.30 17.40
C PHE A 29 25.66 -16.67 16.36
N SER A 30 25.95 -15.81 15.38
CA SER A 30 27.10 -16.05 14.49
C SER A 30 28.41 -15.98 15.27
N TYR A 31 28.55 -14.98 16.16
CA TYR A 31 29.74 -14.87 17.01
C TYR A 31 29.88 -16.09 17.93
N SER A 32 28.80 -16.51 18.62
CA SER A 32 28.81 -17.72 19.45
C SER A 32 29.14 -18.99 18.65
N THR A 33 28.66 -19.10 17.41
CA THR A 33 28.96 -20.25 16.56
C THR A 33 30.47 -20.34 16.29
N ILE A 34 31.13 -19.21 16.01
CA ILE A 34 32.58 -19.17 15.77
C ILE A 34 33.36 -19.57 17.02
N THR A 35 32.99 -19.04 18.19
CA THR A 35 33.67 -19.38 19.46
C THR A 35 33.53 -20.87 19.78
N PHE A 36 32.33 -21.45 19.63
CA PHE A 36 32.12 -22.87 19.87
C PHE A 36 32.89 -23.78 18.90
N ILE A 37 33.09 -23.36 17.64
CA ILE A 37 33.91 -24.12 16.69
C ILE A 37 35.39 -24.12 17.11
N ILE A 38 35.92 -22.96 17.52
CA ILE A 38 37.32 -22.80 17.93
C ILE A 38 37.62 -23.64 19.19
N ASP A 39 36.72 -23.58 20.18
CA ASP A 39 36.90 -24.26 21.47
C ASP A 39 36.53 -25.76 21.43
N ARG A 40 36.16 -26.29 20.25
CA ARG A 40 35.64 -27.66 20.07
C ARG A 40 34.46 -27.95 21.00
N GLY A 41 33.54 -26.98 21.09
CA GLY A 41 32.30 -27.07 21.86
C GLY A 41 31.42 -28.24 21.44
N ALA A 42 30.41 -28.54 22.27
CA ALA A 42 29.55 -29.68 22.05
C ALA A 42 28.69 -29.51 20.79
N LEU A 43 28.44 -30.62 20.06
CA LEU A 43 27.72 -30.58 18.78
C LEU A 43 26.32 -29.98 18.91
N ASN A 44 25.62 -30.22 20.01
CA ASN A 44 24.29 -29.67 20.28
C ASN A 44 24.30 -28.13 20.41
N GLU A 45 25.34 -27.55 20.99
CA GLU A 45 25.49 -26.09 21.12
C GLU A 45 25.73 -25.44 19.75
N ILE A 46 26.61 -26.04 18.94
CA ILE A 46 26.91 -25.57 17.59
C ILE A 46 25.65 -25.64 16.71
N ILE A 47 24.92 -26.76 16.75
CA ILE A 47 23.67 -26.92 15.98
C ILE A 47 22.63 -25.87 16.39
N LEU A 48 22.44 -25.65 17.70
CA LEU A 48 21.50 -24.64 18.20
C LEU A 48 21.89 -23.23 17.71
N ALA A 49 23.17 -22.87 17.78
CA ALA A 49 23.67 -21.56 17.35
C ALA A 49 23.47 -21.33 15.84
N ILE A 50 23.69 -22.36 15.01
CA ILE A 50 23.41 -22.30 13.56
C ILE A 50 21.91 -22.10 13.30
N VAL A 51 21.03 -22.85 13.98
CA VAL A 51 19.57 -22.71 13.82
C VAL A 51 19.11 -21.30 14.18
N MET A 52 19.61 -20.76 15.30
CA MET A 52 19.27 -19.40 15.74
C MET A 52 19.81 -18.33 14.77
N THR A 53 21.00 -18.54 14.20
CA THR A 53 21.54 -17.68 13.14
C THR A 53 20.64 -17.71 11.90
N GLY A 54 20.21 -18.90 11.47
CA GLY A 54 19.26 -19.07 10.38
C GLY A 54 17.94 -18.34 10.62
N LEU A 55 17.41 -18.40 11.86
CA LEU A 55 16.21 -17.66 12.26
C LEU A 55 16.43 -16.14 12.17
N GLY A 56 17.58 -15.63 12.61
CA GLY A 56 17.96 -14.22 12.46
C GLY A 56 17.95 -13.77 11.00
N ILE A 57 18.59 -14.54 10.11
CA ILE A 57 18.63 -14.27 8.66
C ILE A 57 17.22 -14.30 8.07
N TRP A 58 16.39 -15.27 8.45
CA TRP A 58 15.00 -15.37 8.01
C TRP A 58 14.18 -14.12 8.39
N LEU A 59 14.32 -13.62 9.62
CA LEU A 59 13.67 -12.38 10.07
C LEU A 59 14.11 -11.17 9.23
N ILE A 60 15.40 -11.06 8.89
CA ILE A 60 15.92 -10.00 8.02
C ILE A 60 15.28 -10.08 6.62
N ILE A 61 15.16 -11.27 6.04
CA ILE A 61 14.51 -11.49 4.74
C ILE A 61 13.03 -11.05 4.80
N LEU A 62 12.31 -11.44 5.85
CA LEU A 62 10.91 -11.02 6.04
C LEU A 62 10.77 -9.50 6.16
N SER A 63 11.65 -8.85 6.92
CA SER A 63 11.69 -7.39 7.03
C SER A 63 11.89 -6.73 5.67
N LYS A 64 12.88 -7.18 4.88
CA LYS A 64 13.14 -6.67 3.52
C LYS A 64 11.92 -6.85 2.60
N LYS A 65 11.26 -8.02 2.64
CA LYS A 65 10.04 -8.28 1.86
C LYS A 65 8.91 -7.32 2.24
N ARG A 66 8.69 -7.07 3.54
CA ARG A 66 7.68 -6.10 4.01
C ARG A 66 8.01 -4.66 3.58
N LYS A 67 9.28 -4.25 3.72
CA LYS A 67 9.75 -2.93 3.28
C LYS A 67 9.49 -2.72 1.80
N LYS A 68 9.80 -3.72 0.97
CA LYS A 68 9.53 -3.71 -0.46
C LYS A 68 8.03 -3.58 -0.74
N LEU A 69 7.17 -4.37 -0.10
CA LEU A 69 5.72 -4.28 -0.29
C LEU A 69 5.14 -2.90 0.07
N ILE A 70 5.64 -2.28 1.14
CA ILE A 70 5.25 -0.90 1.54
C ILE A 70 5.71 0.13 0.50
N SER A 71 6.92 -0.05 -0.05
CA SER A 71 7.45 0.83 -1.10
C SER A 71 6.65 0.69 -2.39
N ASP A 72 6.42 -0.55 -2.83
CA ASP A 72 5.64 -0.85 -4.03
C ASP A 72 4.23 -0.28 -3.88
N PHE A 73 3.58 -0.39 -2.72
CA PHE A 73 2.27 0.23 -2.48
C PHE A 73 2.25 1.74 -2.77
N LYS A 74 3.25 2.49 -2.31
CA LYS A 74 3.33 3.93 -2.60
C LYS A 74 3.49 4.22 -4.09
N THR A 75 4.32 3.42 -4.77
CA THR A 75 4.50 3.54 -6.23
C THR A 75 3.20 3.28 -6.97
N TYR A 76 2.44 2.25 -6.56
CA TYR A 76 1.17 1.89 -7.18
C TYR A 76 0.14 2.99 -6.96
N VAL A 77 0.04 3.54 -5.74
CA VAL A 77 -0.84 4.67 -5.42
C VAL A 77 -0.49 5.90 -6.25
N ALA A 78 0.80 6.23 -6.43
CA ALA A 78 1.22 7.37 -7.22
C ALA A 78 0.79 7.24 -8.69
N ARG A 79 0.86 6.03 -9.27
CA ARG A 79 0.39 5.77 -10.64
C ARG A 79 -1.13 5.77 -10.75
N LEU A 80 -1.83 5.16 -9.80
CA LEU A 80 -3.30 5.17 -9.74
C LEU A 80 -3.85 6.60 -9.58
N SER A 81 -3.13 7.47 -8.88
CA SER A 81 -3.52 8.89 -8.75
C SER A 81 -3.57 9.64 -10.08
N THR A 82 -2.90 9.11 -11.12
CA THR A 82 -2.89 9.68 -12.48
C THR A 82 -3.65 8.84 -13.49
N ASP A 83 -4.16 7.66 -13.09
CA ASP A 83 -4.91 6.74 -13.95
C ASP A 83 -6.31 6.48 -13.34
N PRO A 84 -7.34 7.21 -13.80
CA PRO A 84 -8.70 7.06 -13.28
C PRO A 84 -9.35 5.72 -13.67
N THR A 85 -8.79 4.96 -14.61
CA THR A 85 -9.36 3.68 -15.05
C THR A 85 -9.05 2.54 -14.09
N GLY A 86 -7.95 2.67 -13.32
CA GLY A 86 -7.44 1.59 -12.47
C GLY A 86 -6.94 0.37 -13.26
N SER A 87 -6.65 0.51 -14.55
CA SER A 87 -6.24 -0.60 -15.42
C SER A 87 -4.94 -1.25 -14.92
N ILE A 88 -5.00 -2.57 -14.71
CA ILE A 88 -3.84 -3.37 -14.29
C ILE A 88 -2.81 -3.42 -15.43
N GLU A 89 -3.26 -3.37 -16.67
CA GLU A 89 -2.39 -3.30 -17.84
C GLU A 89 -1.58 -2.00 -17.88
N ASN A 90 -2.23 -0.85 -17.70
CA ASN A 90 -1.55 0.44 -17.64
C ASN A 90 -0.57 0.51 -16.47
N LEU A 91 -0.95 -0.05 -15.32
CA LEU A 91 -0.06 -0.22 -14.16
C LEU A 91 1.15 -1.09 -14.50
N ALA A 92 0.95 -2.24 -15.15
CA ALA A 92 2.01 -3.16 -15.55
C ALA A 92 3.00 -2.53 -16.52
N LEU A 93 2.50 -1.87 -17.57
CA LEU A 93 3.30 -1.10 -18.51
C LEU A 93 4.08 0.01 -17.80
N GLY A 94 3.39 0.75 -16.92
CA GLY A 94 3.99 1.84 -16.16
C GLY A 94 5.09 1.38 -15.20
N LEU A 95 4.99 0.17 -14.66
CA LEU A 95 5.92 -0.41 -13.70
C LEU A 95 7.01 -1.27 -14.36
N GLY A 96 6.92 -1.53 -15.67
CA GLY A 96 7.82 -2.46 -16.37
C GLY A 96 7.72 -3.89 -15.84
N ALA A 97 6.53 -4.32 -15.43
CA ALA A 97 6.28 -5.65 -14.84
C ALA A 97 5.18 -6.38 -15.62
N SER A 98 5.08 -7.71 -15.48
CA SER A 98 3.96 -8.45 -16.07
C SER A 98 2.66 -8.20 -15.31
N GLN A 99 1.52 -8.32 -15.99
CA GLN A 99 0.20 -8.18 -15.38
C GLN A 99 -0.01 -9.18 -14.22
N ASP A 100 0.49 -10.40 -14.34
CA ASP A 100 0.43 -11.40 -13.26
C ASP A 100 1.17 -10.96 -11.99
N VAL A 101 2.34 -10.32 -12.16
CA VAL A 101 3.14 -9.81 -11.04
C VAL A 101 2.40 -8.64 -10.38
N VAL A 102 1.86 -7.71 -11.17
CA VAL A 102 1.09 -6.58 -10.66
C VAL A 102 -0.18 -7.05 -9.94
N THR A 103 -0.93 -7.97 -10.53
CA THR A 103 -2.15 -8.57 -9.95
C THR A 103 -1.83 -9.22 -8.60
N ARG A 104 -0.78 -10.03 -8.53
CA ARG A 104 -0.34 -10.67 -7.29
C ARG A 104 0.07 -9.66 -6.22
N ASN A 105 0.79 -8.62 -6.61
CA ASN A 105 1.20 -7.56 -5.69
C ASN A 105 -0.01 -6.75 -5.18
N LEU A 106 -0.95 -6.39 -6.05
CA LEU A 106 -2.21 -5.74 -5.69
C LEU A 106 -3.01 -6.60 -4.71
N GLN A 107 -3.18 -7.89 -5.01
CA GLN A 107 -3.87 -8.83 -4.13
C GLN A 107 -3.21 -8.91 -2.76
N GLN A 108 -1.87 -8.95 -2.69
CA GLN A 108 -1.14 -8.89 -1.42
C GLN A 108 -1.41 -7.57 -0.68
N MET A 109 -1.41 -6.43 -1.35
CA MET A 109 -1.68 -5.13 -0.74
C MET A 109 -3.13 -5.02 -0.22
N ILE A 110 -4.11 -5.60 -0.93
CA ILE A 110 -5.51 -5.68 -0.51
C ILE A 110 -5.66 -6.58 0.73
N ILE A 111 -5.08 -7.79 0.71
CA ILE A 111 -5.11 -8.73 1.84
C ILE A 111 -4.44 -8.11 3.09
N LYS A 112 -3.33 -7.40 2.88
CA LYS A 112 -2.64 -6.65 3.96
C LYS A 112 -3.36 -5.36 4.36
N LYS A 113 -4.51 -5.06 3.74
CA LYS A 113 -5.34 -3.87 3.99
C LYS A 113 -4.64 -2.55 3.75
N TYR A 114 -3.62 -2.51 2.87
CA TYR A 114 -2.96 -1.25 2.52
C TYR A 114 -3.88 -0.38 1.65
N PHE A 115 -4.53 -1.00 0.67
CA PHE A 115 -5.68 -0.43 0.00
C PHE A 115 -6.94 -0.65 0.85
N VAL A 116 -7.70 0.41 1.09
CA VAL A 116 -8.95 0.34 1.85
C VAL A 116 -10.08 0.05 0.88
N ASN A 117 -10.86 -1.00 1.17
CA ASN A 117 -12.06 -1.38 0.40
C ASN A 117 -11.80 -1.55 -1.10
N ALA A 118 -10.63 -2.07 -1.47
CA ALA A 118 -10.30 -2.34 -2.86
C ALA A 118 -10.50 -3.82 -3.21
N TYR A 119 -10.86 -4.09 -4.46
CA TYR A 119 -10.90 -5.43 -5.03
C TYR A 119 -10.38 -5.41 -6.47
N ILE A 120 -10.00 -6.59 -6.97
CA ILE A 120 -9.59 -6.77 -8.36
C ILE A 120 -10.81 -7.24 -9.14
N ASP A 121 -11.16 -6.48 -10.17
CA ASP A 121 -12.18 -6.82 -11.16
C ASP A 121 -11.46 -7.54 -12.31
N SER A 122 -11.51 -8.88 -12.27
CA SER A 122 -10.86 -9.74 -13.25
C SER A 122 -11.54 -9.70 -14.62
N GLU A 123 -12.82 -9.32 -14.70
CA GLU A 123 -13.55 -9.21 -15.96
C GLU A 123 -13.07 -8.00 -16.76
N ASN A 124 -12.80 -6.88 -16.07
CA ASN A 124 -12.35 -5.63 -16.70
C ASN A 124 -10.85 -5.35 -16.51
N ASN A 125 -10.09 -6.32 -15.99
CA ASN A 125 -8.65 -6.24 -15.72
C ASN A 125 -8.20 -4.95 -14.99
N ARG A 126 -8.90 -4.60 -13.90
CA ARG A 126 -8.68 -3.34 -13.16
C ARG A 126 -8.77 -3.52 -11.65
N ILE A 127 -8.14 -2.61 -10.93
CA ILE A 127 -8.38 -2.44 -9.49
C ILE A 127 -9.52 -1.43 -9.29
N VAL A 128 -10.50 -1.81 -8.47
CA VAL A 128 -11.62 -0.95 -8.08
C VAL A 128 -11.44 -0.54 -6.61
N LEU A 129 -11.51 0.77 -6.34
CA LEU A 129 -11.45 1.36 -5.00
C LEU A 129 -12.88 1.72 -4.55
N ALA A 130 -13.50 0.90 -3.68
CA ALA A 130 -14.82 1.21 -3.16
C ALA A 130 -14.71 2.36 -2.15
N HIS A 131 -15.20 3.53 -2.55
CA HIS A 131 -15.09 4.77 -1.77
C HIS A 131 -15.72 4.65 -0.37
N VAL A 132 -15.03 5.17 0.65
CA VAL A 132 -15.61 5.49 1.96
C VAL A 132 -16.14 6.91 1.89
N GLY A 133 -17.46 7.08 1.77
CA GLY A 133 -18.17 8.32 2.07
C GLY A 133 -17.79 9.56 1.24
N GLY A 134 -18.42 9.71 0.09
CA GLY A 134 -18.38 10.93 -0.72
C GLY A 134 -18.61 10.61 -2.19
N GLN A 135 -19.85 10.80 -2.62
CA GLN A 135 -20.40 10.55 -3.96
C GLN A 135 -19.35 10.50 -5.09
N MET A 136 -19.10 9.29 -5.61
CA MET A 136 -18.89 9.15 -7.05
C MET A 136 -20.19 9.63 -7.71
N ASN A 137 -20.18 10.84 -8.25
CA ASN A 137 -21.07 11.11 -9.36
C ASN A 137 -20.63 10.18 -10.48
N ASN A 138 -21.32 9.05 -10.61
CA ASN A 138 -21.38 8.28 -11.84
C ASN A 138 -21.96 9.19 -12.92
N THR A 139 -21.13 10.04 -13.51
CA THR A 139 -21.47 10.67 -14.77
C THR A 139 -20.97 9.76 -15.88
N SER A 140 -21.66 8.62 -16.01
CA SER A 140 -21.82 7.97 -17.29
C SER A 140 -22.70 8.88 -18.16
N ASN A 141 -22.17 10.03 -18.61
CA ASN A 141 -22.82 10.76 -19.69
C ASN A 141 -22.31 10.18 -21.00
N THR A 142 -23.06 9.20 -21.48
CA THR A 142 -23.41 9.13 -22.90
C THR A 142 -23.66 10.54 -23.40
N MET A 143 -22.79 11.04 -24.28
CA MET A 143 -23.07 12.23 -25.08
C MET A 143 -24.23 11.89 -26.01
N GLN A 144 -25.45 12.11 -25.54
CA GLN A 144 -26.64 12.18 -26.36
C GLN A 144 -27.14 13.61 -26.36
N THR A 145 -26.90 14.23 -27.50
CA THR A 145 -27.37 15.52 -27.96
C THR A 145 -28.89 15.59 -27.87
N ALA A 146 -29.43 16.49 -27.04
CA ALA A 146 -30.74 17.11 -27.26
C ALA A 146 -30.90 18.31 -26.32
N SER A 147 -30.92 19.49 -26.92
CA SER A 147 -31.21 20.80 -26.35
C SER A 147 -32.58 20.85 -25.66
N ASN A 148 -32.63 21.38 -24.44
CA ASN A 148 -33.80 22.12 -23.98
C ASN A 148 -33.38 23.25 -23.01
N PRO A 149 -33.55 24.53 -23.38
CA PRO A 149 -33.31 25.65 -22.47
C PRO A 149 -34.54 25.83 -21.56
N TYR A 150 -34.35 26.43 -20.39
CA TYR A 150 -35.33 26.70 -19.34
C TYR A 150 -35.53 25.57 -18.31
N MET A 151 -34.71 25.60 -17.25
CA MET A 151 -35.21 25.68 -15.87
C MET A 151 -34.07 26.14 -14.92
N ASN A 152 -34.51 26.98 -13.98
CA ASN A 152 -33.82 27.91 -13.10
C ASN A 152 -32.68 27.33 -12.22
N ASN A 153 -31.61 28.11 -12.10
CA ASN A 153 -30.41 27.89 -11.29
C ASN A 153 -30.60 28.58 -9.93
N GLN A 154 -30.74 27.81 -8.84
CA GLN A 154 -30.46 28.30 -7.49
C GLN A 154 -29.84 27.19 -6.64
N ASN A 155 -28.59 27.42 -6.21
CA ASN A 155 -27.72 26.62 -5.31
C ASN A 155 -26.66 25.70 -5.95
N ALA A 156 -26.01 26.12 -7.04
CA ALA A 156 -24.63 25.69 -7.30
C ALA A 156 -23.67 26.69 -6.63
N LYS A 157 -23.52 26.63 -5.30
CA LYS A 157 -22.42 27.33 -4.63
C LYS A 157 -21.15 26.63 -5.12
N ASP A 158 -20.33 27.33 -5.88
CA ASP A 158 -19.05 26.84 -6.43
C ASP A 158 -18.22 26.21 -5.30
N MET A 159 -18.34 24.89 -5.15
CA MET A 159 -17.50 24.14 -4.23
C MET A 159 -16.13 24.09 -4.87
N GLU A 160 -15.26 25.02 -4.50
CA GLU A 160 -13.87 25.01 -4.93
C GLU A 160 -13.23 23.69 -4.45
N TYR A 161 -12.81 22.85 -5.39
CA TYR A 161 -12.10 21.61 -5.10
C TYR A 161 -10.60 21.85 -5.11
N VAL A 162 -9.91 21.17 -4.20
CA VAL A 162 -8.47 21.34 -3.99
C VAL A 162 -7.80 19.97 -4.09
N SER A 163 -6.71 19.92 -4.85
CA SER A 163 -5.85 18.73 -4.94
C SER A 163 -4.94 18.67 -3.72
N VAL A 164 -4.99 17.59 -2.96
CA VAL A 164 -4.16 17.36 -1.77
C VAL A 164 -3.45 16.02 -1.86
N THR A 165 -2.13 16.04 -1.66
CA THR A 165 -1.30 14.83 -1.58
C THR A 165 -1.35 14.24 -0.17
N CYS A 166 -1.73 12.97 -0.06
CA CYS A 166 -1.76 12.26 1.21
C CYS A 166 -0.35 12.06 1.77
N LYS A 167 -0.08 12.59 2.97
CA LYS A 167 1.22 12.46 3.66
C LYS A 167 1.62 11.01 4.00
N ASN A 168 0.67 10.06 4.00
CA ASN A 168 0.94 8.68 4.41
C ASN A 168 1.24 7.73 3.23
N CYS A 169 0.41 7.75 2.18
CA CYS A 169 0.56 6.89 1.01
C CYS A 169 1.10 7.61 -0.24
N GLY A 170 1.07 8.94 -0.28
CA GLY A 170 1.49 9.73 -1.46
C GLY A 170 0.42 9.92 -2.53
N GLY A 171 -0.79 9.39 -2.34
CA GLY A 171 -1.87 9.53 -3.32
C GLY A 171 -2.42 10.94 -3.42
N ILE A 172 -2.81 11.35 -4.62
CA ILE A 172 -3.41 12.66 -4.89
C ILE A 172 -4.93 12.52 -4.79
N ASN A 173 -5.56 13.34 -3.95
CA ASN A 173 -7.00 13.28 -3.69
C ASN A 173 -7.62 14.65 -3.97
N LYS A 174 -8.88 14.68 -4.41
CA LYS A 174 -9.66 15.91 -4.57
C LYS A 174 -10.61 16.07 -3.39
N ILE A 175 -10.48 17.14 -2.63
CA ILE A 175 -11.38 17.44 -1.49
C ILE A 175 -12.00 18.83 -1.64
N THR A 176 -13.14 19.08 -0.98
CA THR A 176 -13.75 20.41 -0.94
C THR A 176 -12.90 21.36 -0.08
N ASN A 177 -12.69 22.59 -0.55
CA ASN A 177 -11.90 23.60 0.16
C ASN A 177 -12.44 23.82 1.60
N GLY A 178 -11.54 23.81 2.59
CA GLY A 178 -11.87 24.00 4.01
C GLY A 178 -12.48 22.78 4.74
N LYS A 179 -12.62 21.62 4.10
CA LYS A 179 -13.11 20.38 4.74
C LYS A 179 -12.01 19.34 4.94
N VAL A 180 -12.15 18.51 5.98
CA VAL A 180 -11.34 17.30 6.17
C VAL A 180 -11.95 16.18 5.33
N GLY A 181 -11.15 15.58 4.45
CA GLY A 181 -11.52 14.41 3.67
C GLY A 181 -10.76 13.15 4.13
N GLU A 182 -11.09 12.01 3.53
CA GLU A 182 -10.31 10.78 3.67
C GLU A 182 -9.60 10.45 2.36
N CYS A 183 -8.39 9.91 2.45
CA CYS A 183 -7.66 9.46 1.28
C CYS A 183 -8.31 8.21 0.68
N GLU A 184 -8.65 8.26 -0.61
CA GLU A 184 -9.32 7.16 -1.36
C GLU A 184 -8.51 5.86 -1.38
N TYR A 185 -7.19 5.94 -1.27
CA TYR A 185 -6.31 4.78 -1.35
C TYR A 185 -6.10 4.10 0.01
N CYS A 186 -5.63 4.86 1.01
CA CYS A 186 -5.20 4.32 2.31
C CYS A 186 -6.15 4.68 3.47
N GLY A 187 -7.17 5.49 3.20
CA GLY A 187 -8.12 5.99 4.20
C GLY A 187 -7.53 7.00 5.18
N SER A 188 -6.30 7.51 5.01
CA SER A 188 -5.77 8.51 5.98
C SER A 188 -6.56 9.82 5.91
N PRO A 189 -6.83 10.50 7.05
CA PRO A 189 -7.45 11.82 7.00
C PRO A 189 -6.52 12.80 6.28
N ILE A 190 -7.11 13.64 5.44
CA ILE A 190 -6.45 14.67 4.64
C ILE A 190 -7.14 16.01 4.90
N ASN A 191 -6.34 17.05 5.11
CA ASN A 191 -6.81 18.42 5.26
C ASN A 191 -6.01 19.34 4.32
N ARG A 192 -6.63 20.44 3.92
CA ARG A 192 -5.95 21.56 3.27
C ARG A 192 -5.76 22.67 4.30
#